data_AF-F7Y0A7-F1
#
_entry.id   AF-F7Y0A7-F1
#
_cell.length_a   1.000
_cell.length_b   1.000
_cell.length_c   1.000
_cell.angle_alpha   90.00
_cell.angle_beta   90.00
_cell.angle_gamma   90.00
#
_symmetry.space_group_name_H-M   'P 1'
#
loop_
_entity.id
_entity.type
_entity.pdbx_description
1 polymer ?
#
loop_
_entity_poly.entity_id
_entity_poly.type
_entity_poly.pdbx_seq_one_letter_code
_entity_poly.pdbx_strand_id
1 'polypeptide(L)' 'MAEDHIPIDPTLAHAVVLAGYGYVNGASHFLVRNSWGLRWGWAGYAWFSETYLTRRFAGAFVIQHGASDDV' A
#
# COMPACT_ATOMS: atom_id res chain seq x y z
N MET A 1 1.72 -14.72 -12.26
CA MET A 1 1.55 -15.07 -13.69
C MET A 1 0.26 -15.83 -13.93
N ALA A 2 -0.01 -16.91 -13.21
CA ALA A 2 -1.32 -17.60 -13.27
C ALA A 2 -2.41 -16.94 -12.39
N GLU A 3 -2.09 -16.02 -11.47
CA GLU A 3 -3.10 -15.46 -10.54
C GLU A 3 -3.50 -14.02 -10.91
N ASP A 4 -2.88 -13.46 -11.96
CA ASP A 4 -3.08 -12.07 -12.37
C ASP A 4 -4.38 -11.89 -13.19
N HIS A 5 -5.02 -13.00 -13.60
CA HIS A 5 -6.29 -12.98 -14.33
C HIS A 5 -7.51 -13.13 -13.42
N ILE A 6 -7.30 -13.43 -12.13
CA ILE A 6 -8.39 -13.52 -11.16
C ILE A 6 -8.83 -12.09 -10.84
N PRO A 7 -10.10 -11.72 -11.08
CA PRO A 7 -10.60 -10.40 -10.72
C PRO A 7 -10.37 -10.12 -9.23
N ILE A 8 -10.03 -8.88 -8.91
CA ILE A 8 -9.92 -8.45 -7.51
C ILE A 8 -11.32 -8.56 -6.89
N ASP A 9 -11.46 -9.39 -5.86
CA ASP A 9 -12.66 -9.43 -5.02
C ASP A 9 -12.64 -8.23 -4.07
N PRO A 10 -13.55 -7.24 -4.23
CA PRO A 10 -13.57 -6.05 -3.39
C PRO A 10 -13.83 -6.36 -1.92
N THR A 11 -14.46 -7.50 -1.60
CA THR A 11 -14.74 -7.92 -0.22
C THR A 11 -13.50 -8.40 0.52
N LEU A 12 -12.44 -8.77 -0.22
CA LEU A 12 -11.14 -9.17 0.31
C LEU A 12 -10.10 -8.04 0.20
N ALA A 13 -10.48 -6.86 -0.30
CA ALA A 13 -9.60 -5.72 -0.36
C ALA A 13 -9.30 -5.19 1.06
N HIS A 14 -8.05 -4.81 1.30
CA HIS A 14 -7.59 -4.24 2.56
C HIS A 14 -7.00 -2.85 2.33
N ALA A 15 -7.47 -1.86 3.07
CA ALA A 15 -6.99 -0.49 2.97
C ALA A 15 -5.74 -0.30 3.82
N VAL A 16 -4.69 0.27 3.22
CA VAL A 16 -3.41 0.58 3.85
C VAL A 16 -2.93 1.97 3.44
N VAL A 17 -1.95 2.52 4.15
CA VAL A 17 -1.39 3.84 3.82
C VAL A 17 -0.06 3.67 3.12
N LEU A 18 0.06 4.25 1.92
CA LEU A 18 1.36 4.47 1.29
C LEU A 18 2.09 5.60 2.02
N ALA A 19 3.19 5.26 2.68
CA ALA A 19 3.97 6.15 3.53
C ALA A 19 5.29 6.60 2.90
N GLY A 20 5.68 6.00 1.77
CA GLY A 20 6.90 6.36 1.06
C GLY A 20 7.14 5.51 -0.18
N TYR A 21 8.19 5.86 -0.92
CA TYR A 21 8.67 5.13 -2.10
C TYR A 21 10.20 5.02 -2.04
N GLY A 22 10.76 4.00 -2.67
CA GLY A 22 12.20 3.78 -2.67
C GLY A 22 12.63 2.65 -3.60
N TYR A 23 13.94 2.42 -3.68
CA TYR A 23 14.53 1.32 -4.44
C TYR A 23 15.13 0.29 -3.49
N VAL A 24 14.72 -0.97 -3.65
CA VAL A 24 15.29 -2.11 -2.92
C VAL A 24 15.79 -3.10 -3.96
N ASN A 25 17.09 -3.41 -3.92
CA ASN A 25 17.76 -4.31 -4.84
C ASN A 25 17.50 -4.00 -6.33
N GLY A 26 17.49 -2.72 -6.69
CA GLY A 26 17.29 -2.26 -8.07
C GLY A 26 15.83 -2.23 -8.56
N ALA A 27 14.86 -2.53 -7.70
CA ALA A 27 13.44 -2.47 -8.04
C ALA A 27 12.68 -1.44 -7.20
N SER A 28 11.71 -0.77 -7.82
CA SER A 28 10.81 0.17 -7.16
C SER A 28 9.96 -0.53 -6.11
N HIS A 29 9.91 0.03 -4.91
CA HIS A 29 9.08 -0.42 -3.81
C HIS A 29 8.36 0.76 -3.18
N PHE A 30 7.21 0.46 -2.58
CA PHE A 30 6.44 1.37 -1.78
C PHE A 30 6.46 0.92 -0.33
N LEU A 31 6.66 1.88 0.58
CA LEU A 31 6.54 1.66 2.00
C LEU A 31 5.06 1.74 2.36
N VAL A 32 4.54 0.65 2.92
CA VAL A 32 3.16 0.55 3.38
C VAL A 32 3.13 0.58 4.90
N ARG A 33 2.26 1.41 5.47
CA ARG A 33 1.87 1.37 6.88
C ARG A 33 0.57 0.61 7.02
N ASN A 34 0.55 -0.36 7.92
CA ASN A 34 -0.62 -1.20 8.20
C ASN A 34 -1.26 -0.86 9.55
N SER A 35 -2.46 -1.38 9.79
CA SER A 35 -3.26 -1.18 11.01
C SER A 35 -3.24 -2.37 11.98
N TRP A 36 -2.36 -3.36 11.77
CA TRP A 36 -2.26 -4.58 12.59
C TRP A 36 -1.31 -4.46 13.80
N GLY A 37 -0.98 -3.24 14.20
CA GLY A 37 -0.13 -2.94 15.35
C GLY A 37 1.38 -3.06 15.09
N LEU A 38 2.17 -2.63 16.07
CA LEU A 38 3.63 -2.48 15.94
C LEU A 38 4.39 -3.81 15.78
N ARG A 39 3.76 -4.93 16.14
CA ARG A 39 4.37 -6.27 16.04
C ARG A 39 4.33 -6.84 14.63
N TRP A 40 3.61 -6.22 13.72
CA TRP A 40 3.54 -6.66 12.33
C TRP A 40 4.65 -5.98 11.49
N GLY A 41 5.33 -6.76 10.66
CA GLY A 41 6.39 -6.26 9.80
C GLY A 41 7.51 -5.59 10.59
N TRP A 42 7.97 -4.44 10.08
CA TRP A 42 8.94 -3.58 10.75
C TRP A 42 8.21 -2.42 11.42
N ALA A 43 7.89 -2.58 12.71
CA ALA A 43 7.17 -1.58 13.51
C ALA A 43 5.82 -1.11 12.91
N GLY A 44 5.09 -2.01 12.26
CA GLY A 44 3.82 -1.71 11.58
C GLY A 44 3.95 -1.39 10.07
N TYR A 45 5.16 -1.46 9.53
CA TYR A 45 5.45 -1.13 8.13
C TYR A 45 6.02 -2.32 7.36
N ALA A 46 5.84 -2.31 6.03
CA ALA A 46 6.49 -3.25 5.13
C ALA A 46 6.72 -2.63 3.76
N TRP A 47 7.77 -3.07 3.06
CA TRP A 47 8.01 -2.71 1.67
C TRP A 47 7.31 -3.69 0.74
N PHE A 48 6.58 -3.16 -0.23
CA PHE A 48 5.97 -3.94 -1.31
C PHE A 48 6.53 -3.50 -2.65
N SER A 49 6.81 -4.45 -3.53
CA SER A 49 7.23 -4.12 -4.89
C SER A 49 6.11 -3.40 -5.64
N GLU A 50 6.48 -2.44 -6.47
CA GLU A 50 5.54 -1.76 -7.37
C GLU A 50 4.76 -2.78 -8.21
N THR A 51 5.44 -3.82 -8.71
CA THR A 51 4.80 -4.90 -9.48
C THR A 51 3.68 -5.60 -8.70
N TYR A 52 3.87 -5.87 -7.41
CA TYR A 52 2.82 -6.50 -6.60
C TYR A 52 1.63 -5.56 -6.40
N LEU A 53 1.89 -4.31 -6.02
CA LEU A 53 0.83 -3.33 -5.77
C LEU A 53 0.00 -3.07 -7.02
N THR A 54 0.64 -2.84 -8.18
CA THR A 54 -0.08 -2.57 -9.44
C THR A 54 -0.98 -3.73 -9.86
N ARG A 55 -0.57 -4.98 -9.59
CA ARG A 55 -1.38 -6.18 -9.91
C ARG A 55 -2.56 -6.37 -8.98
N ARG A 56 -2.49 -5.86 -7.75
CA ARG A 56 -3.51 -6.03 -6.69
C ARG A 56 -4.16 -4.71 -6.30
N PHE A 57 -4.06 -3.71 -7.16
CA PHE A 57 -4.59 -2.38 -6.92
C PHE A 57 -6.09 -2.33 -7.14
N ALA A 58 -6.86 -2.18 -6.06
CA ALA A 58 -8.31 -1.96 -6.12
C ALA A 58 -8.67 -0.48 -6.34
N GLY A 59 -7.88 0.44 -5.77
CA GLY A 59 -8.13 1.87 -5.81
C GLY A 59 -7.28 2.63 -4.79
N ALA A 60 -7.25 3.96 -4.90
CA ALA A 60 -6.57 4.85 -3.95
C ALA A 60 -7.42 6.08 -3.64
N PHE A 61 -7.29 6.55 -2.40
CA PHE A 61 -7.73 7.88 -1.99
C PHE A 61 -6.50 8.71 -1.65
N VAL A 62 -6.42 9.94 -2.16
CA VAL A 62 -5.29 10.83 -1.95
C VAL A 62 -5.78 12.06 -1.20
N ILE A 63 -5.16 12.33 -0.06
CA ILE A 63 -5.37 13.57 0.69
C ILE A 63 -4.34 14.59 0.17
N GLN A 64 -4.79 15.55 -0.64
CA GLN A 64 -3.97 16.69 -1.07
C GLN A 64 -4.25 17.86 -0.15
N HIS A 65 -3.21 18.29 0.61
CA HIS A 65 -3.34 19.19 1.76
C HIS A 65 -4.19 18.53 2.85
N GLY A 66 -3.62 18.28 4.04
CA GLY A 66 -4.49 18.05 5.19
C GLY A 66 -5.45 19.23 5.22
N ALA A 67 -6.76 19.00 5.30
CA ALA A 67 -7.66 20.08 5.65
C ALA A 67 -7.13 20.59 7.00
N SER A 68 -6.33 21.66 6.97
CA SER A 68 -6.29 22.56 8.09
C SER A 68 -7.70 23.09 8.08
N ASP A 69 -8.54 22.48 8.91
CA ASP A 69 -9.70 23.19 9.40
C ASP A 69 -9.08 24.43 10.06
N ASP A 70 -9.14 25.55 9.33
CA ASP A 70 -8.87 26.88 9.88
C ASP A 70 -9.98 27.10 10.93
N VAL A 71 -9.73 26.65 12.15
CA VAL A 71 -10.55 26.94 13.35
C VAL A 71 -10.39 28.41 13.72
#